data_AF-A0A651ECP1-F1
#
_entry.id   AF-A0A651ECP1-F1
#
_cell.length_a   1.000
_cell.length_b   1.000
_cell.length_c   1.000
_cell.angle_alpha   90.00
_cell.angle_beta   90.00
_cell.angle_gamma   90.00
#
_symmetry.space_group_name_H-M   'P 1'
#
loop_
_entity.id
_entity.type
_entity.pdbx_description
1 polymer ?
#
loop_
_entity_poly.entity_id
_entity_poly.type
_entity_poly.pdbx_seq_one_letter_code
_entity_poly.pdbx_strand_id
1 'polypeptide(L)'
;MATEADTLAYLRSTAAIRDRCGQLFDLACADQLSHFRCDLTRLTATADYVIQVIEANYPDWAVPFHSRWRHFESGDRDRLAHLSQQVGTIDPLEWARIQFDLAITSVLLDAGAGATWQFTEPGTDEVYQRSEGLAIASFYAFTAGTMSSDAQQPLQADAQGLQQFTPDRLAAAFQVSDRNPLVGLEGRAGLLQTLGRSLHRYPHLFGQERPRLGNLVDALLPQVVDQRLPATAVFDVVLEGLSDIWPGRVAIAQVNLGDVWPHPRLPDGGLGSQLVPFHKLSQWLTYSLLEPLQSLGITITDLDALTGLAEYRNGGLCVDLGLLQPKHAGVVSDRHLPGSEVIVEWRALTVVLLDQIAATIRQTRQQDATQLPLVKILEGGTWAAGRRIAAELRDGSPPLQIQSDGTVF
;
A
#
# COMPACT_ATOMS: atom_id res chain seq x y z
N MET A 1 -12.12 -28.54 13.87
CA MET A 1 -12.18 -27.85 12.57
C MET A 1 -12.37 -26.38 12.86
N ALA A 2 -11.57 -25.50 12.26
CA ALA A 2 -11.76 -24.05 12.40
C ALA A 2 -13.13 -23.67 11.82
N THR A 3 -13.82 -22.71 12.45
CA THR A 3 -15.07 -22.18 11.88
C THR A 3 -14.76 -21.26 10.69
N GLU A 4 -15.79 -20.91 9.89
CA GLU A 4 -15.64 -19.90 8.84
C GLU A 4 -15.18 -18.56 9.43
N ALA A 5 -15.70 -18.18 10.60
CA ALA A 5 -15.32 -16.97 11.32
C ALA A 5 -13.84 -16.98 11.76
N ASP A 6 -13.36 -18.10 12.32
CA ASP A 6 -11.96 -18.24 12.72
C ASP A 6 -11.03 -18.15 11.51
N THR A 7 -11.43 -18.77 10.39
CA THR A 7 -10.67 -18.75 9.13
C THR A 7 -10.59 -17.34 8.56
N LEU A 8 -11.70 -16.61 8.56
CA LEU A 8 -11.77 -15.22 8.13
C LEU A 8 -10.87 -14.31 8.99
N ALA A 9 -10.97 -14.42 10.31
CA ALA A 9 -10.18 -13.63 11.24
C ALA A 9 -8.68 -13.91 11.05
N TYR A 10 -8.30 -15.18 10.89
CA TYR A 10 -6.93 -15.56 10.62
C TYR A 10 -6.43 -14.97 9.30
N LEU A 11 -7.11 -15.17 8.17
CA LEU A 11 -6.69 -14.67 6.85
C LEU A 11 -6.66 -13.14 6.75
N ARG A 12 -7.30 -12.42 7.68
CA ARG A 12 -7.25 -10.96 7.81
C ARG A 12 -6.16 -10.47 8.77
N SER A 13 -5.29 -11.35 9.26
CA SER A 13 -4.20 -10.97 10.18
C SER A 13 -2.85 -10.89 9.47
N THR A 14 -1.95 -10.04 9.97
CA THR A 14 -0.54 -10.03 9.53
C THR A 14 0.20 -11.32 9.89
N ALA A 15 -0.27 -12.04 10.93
CA ALA A 15 0.23 -13.35 11.30
C ALA A 15 0.00 -14.38 10.18
N ALA A 16 -1.18 -14.39 9.54
CA ALA A 16 -1.45 -15.27 8.41
C ALA A 16 -0.60 -14.93 7.18
N ILE A 17 -0.33 -13.65 6.95
CA ILE A 17 0.58 -13.21 5.87
C ILE A 17 1.95 -13.86 6.09
N ARG A 18 2.56 -13.67 7.27
CA ARG A 18 3.88 -14.23 7.57
C ARG A 18 3.90 -15.75 7.59
N ASP A 19 2.91 -16.40 8.19
CA ASP A 19 2.81 -17.86 8.25
C ASP A 19 2.74 -18.46 6.83
N ARG A 20 1.80 -18.00 5.99
CA ARG A 20 1.61 -18.52 4.64
C ARG A 20 2.78 -18.21 3.72
N CYS A 21 3.35 -17.01 3.81
CA CYS A 21 4.53 -16.65 3.05
C CYS A 21 5.77 -17.42 3.51
N GLY A 22 5.92 -17.65 4.82
CA GLY A 22 7.00 -18.45 5.42
C GLY A 22 7.01 -19.89 4.93
N GLN A 23 5.84 -20.53 4.84
CA GLN A 23 5.73 -21.89 4.29
C GLN A 23 6.22 -21.98 2.84
N LEU A 24 5.88 -21.00 1.99
CA LEU A 24 6.39 -20.95 0.61
C LEU A 24 7.88 -20.64 0.59
N PHE A 25 8.37 -19.78 1.48
CA PHE A 25 9.80 -19.50 1.62
C PHE A 25 10.61 -20.75 2.02
N ASP A 26 10.11 -21.57 2.94
CA ASP A 26 10.75 -22.84 3.32
C ASP A 26 10.85 -23.80 2.11
N LEU A 27 9.80 -23.86 1.28
CA LEU A 27 9.83 -24.60 0.02
C LEU A 27 10.85 -24.03 -0.97
N ALA A 28 11.01 -22.70 -1.02
CA ALA A 28 12.01 -22.04 -1.87
C ALA A 28 13.44 -22.40 -1.45
N CYS A 29 13.71 -22.39 -0.15
CA CYS A 29 14.99 -22.79 0.45
C CYS A 29 15.31 -24.26 0.20
N ALA A 30 14.29 -25.11 0.13
CA ALA A 30 14.42 -26.52 -0.26
C ALA A 30 14.46 -26.75 -1.79
N ASP A 31 14.42 -25.68 -2.60
CA ASP A 31 14.36 -25.71 -4.06
C ASP A 31 13.11 -26.44 -4.63
N GLN A 32 12.02 -26.47 -3.86
CA GLN A 32 10.78 -27.22 -4.16
C GLN A 32 9.64 -26.38 -4.76
N LEU A 33 9.90 -25.11 -5.04
CA LEU A 33 8.98 -24.21 -5.76
C LEU A 33 9.16 -24.30 -7.28
N SER A 34 8.14 -23.87 -8.02
CA SER A 34 8.09 -24.01 -9.48
C SER A 34 8.83 -22.89 -10.21
N HIS A 35 8.74 -21.67 -9.69
CA HIS A 35 9.08 -20.47 -10.47
C HIS A 35 10.37 -19.77 -10.00
N PHE A 36 10.68 -19.84 -8.71
CA PHE A 36 11.84 -19.17 -8.12
C PHE A 36 12.71 -20.12 -7.31
N ARG A 37 14.02 -19.92 -7.44
CA ARG A 37 15.02 -20.37 -6.46
C ARG A 37 15.37 -19.18 -5.57
N CYS A 38 15.47 -19.42 -4.27
CA CYS A 38 15.98 -18.42 -3.33
C CYS A 38 17.48 -18.63 -3.10
N ASP A 39 18.29 -17.58 -3.29
CA ASP A 39 19.74 -17.61 -3.04
C ASP A 39 20.11 -16.67 -1.90
N LEU A 40 20.09 -17.19 -0.68
CA LEU A 40 20.39 -16.41 0.53
C LEU A 40 21.86 -15.99 0.64
N THR A 41 22.76 -16.51 -0.19
CA THR A 41 24.15 -16.00 -0.26
C THR A 41 24.20 -14.55 -0.76
N ARG A 42 23.13 -14.09 -1.42
CA ARG A 42 22.96 -12.72 -1.91
C ARG A 42 22.36 -11.75 -0.87
N LEU A 43 21.95 -12.24 0.30
CA LEU A 43 21.24 -11.43 1.30
C LEU A 43 22.08 -10.27 1.83
N THR A 44 23.31 -10.54 2.28
CA THR A 44 24.21 -9.49 2.78
C THR A 44 24.50 -8.43 1.72
N ALA A 45 24.84 -8.85 0.50
CA ALA A 45 25.10 -7.92 -0.61
C ALA A 45 23.86 -7.07 -0.96
N THR A 46 22.66 -7.65 -0.84
CA THR A 46 21.41 -6.92 -1.04
C THR A 46 21.15 -5.90 0.07
N ALA A 47 21.35 -6.31 1.34
CA ALA A 47 21.24 -5.39 2.47
C ALA A 47 22.26 -4.24 2.37
N ASP A 48 23.51 -4.52 1.97
CA ASP A 48 24.54 -3.51 1.76
C ASP A 48 24.15 -2.51 0.66
N TYR A 49 23.57 -2.99 -0.44
CA TYR A 49 23.04 -2.10 -1.49
C TYR A 49 21.92 -1.20 -0.97
N VAL A 50 21.00 -1.77 -0.18
CA VAL A 50 19.91 -0.99 0.45
C VAL A 50 20.47 0.04 1.43
N ILE A 51 21.48 -0.31 2.23
CA ILE A 51 22.17 0.62 3.14
C ILE A 51 22.78 1.79 2.35
N GLN A 52 23.47 1.52 1.25
CA GLN A 52 24.06 2.57 0.40
C GLN A 52 23.00 3.53 -0.14
N VAL A 53 21.82 3.02 -0.51
CA VAL A 53 20.71 3.85 -0.98
C VAL A 53 20.11 4.67 0.16
N ILE A 54 19.94 4.10 1.35
CA ILE A 54 19.50 4.84 2.54
C ILE A 54 20.49 5.95 2.86
N GLU A 55 21.79 5.68 2.91
CA GLU A 55 22.82 6.66 3.24
C GLU A 55 22.92 7.79 2.21
N ALA A 56 22.65 7.49 0.93
CA ALA A 56 22.62 8.51 -0.11
C ALA A 56 21.41 9.45 0.02
N ASN A 57 20.24 8.91 0.39
CA ASN A 57 18.98 9.67 0.47
C ASN A 57 18.77 10.33 1.84
N TYR A 58 19.26 9.70 2.91
CA TYR A 58 19.11 10.08 4.32
C TYR A 58 20.45 9.92 5.05
N PRO A 59 21.43 10.82 4.83
CA PRO A 59 22.77 10.70 5.43
C PRO A 59 22.78 10.66 6.96
N ASP A 60 21.76 11.24 7.60
CA ASP A 60 21.57 11.25 9.05
C ASP A 60 20.74 10.06 9.58
N TRP A 61 20.29 9.16 8.68
CA TRP A 61 19.39 8.05 8.98
C TRP A 61 18.02 8.47 9.55
N ALA A 62 17.62 9.73 9.38
CA ALA A 62 16.29 10.22 9.74
C ALA A 62 15.26 9.83 8.67
N VAL A 63 15.16 8.53 8.39
CA VAL A 63 14.24 8.01 7.36
C VAL A 63 12.79 8.16 7.85
N PRO A 64 11.90 8.80 7.07
CA PRO A 64 10.48 8.90 7.39
C PRO A 64 9.77 7.55 7.14
N PHE A 65 8.49 7.49 7.48
CA PHE A 65 7.68 6.31 7.15
C PHE A 65 7.44 6.20 5.65
N HIS A 66 7.41 4.97 5.14
CA HIS A 66 6.93 4.68 3.79
C HIS A 66 5.43 4.89 3.68
N SER A 67 5.06 6.13 3.37
CA SER A 67 3.68 6.59 3.40
C SER A 67 3.33 7.44 2.19
N ARG A 68 2.03 7.65 1.99
CA ARG A 68 1.52 8.54 0.95
C ARG A 68 2.01 9.99 1.10
N TRP A 69 2.30 10.41 2.33
CA TRP A 69 2.73 11.77 2.66
C TRP A 69 4.00 12.19 1.92
N ARG A 70 4.97 11.27 1.78
CA ARG A 70 6.21 11.52 1.02
C ARG A 70 5.97 11.85 -0.45
N HIS A 71 4.91 11.31 -1.04
CA HIS A 71 4.55 11.62 -2.42
C HIS A 71 3.90 13.00 -2.55
N PHE A 72 3.16 13.47 -1.54
CA PHE A 72 2.62 14.84 -1.54
C PHE A 72 3.71 15.91 -1.41
N GLU A 73 4.90 15.55 -0.91
CA GLU A 73 6.05 16.45 -0.75
C GLU A 73 6.94 16.53 -2.00
N SER A 74 6.63 15.76 -3.05
CA SER A 74 7.44 15.68 -4.27
C SER A 74 7.66 17.05 -4.94
N GLY A 75 8.90 17.30 -5.35
CA GLY A 75 9.34 18.59 -5.91
C GLY A 75 9.57 19.67 -4.86
N ASP A 76 10.03 19.27 -3.66
CA ASP A 76 10.39 20.16 -2.54
C ASP A 76 9.25 21.12 -2.13
N ARG A 77 8.01 20.62 -2.14
CA ARG A 77 6.79 21.39 -1.85
C ARG A 77 5.97 20.71 -0.77
N ASP A 78 5.87 21.34 0.39
CA ASP A 78 5.01 20.88 1.48
C ASP A 78 3.55 21.30 1.25
N ARG A 79 2.86 20.55 0.38
CA ARG A 79 1.46 20.81 0.00
C ARG A 79 0.52 20.71 1.21
N LEU A 80 0.83 19.86 2.18
CA LEU A 80 0.00 19.67 3.37
C LEU A 80 0.15 20.84 4.34
N ALA A 81 1.36 21.35 4.56
CA ALA A 81 1.56 22.57 5.35
C ALA A 81 0.90 23.78 4.68
N HIS A 82 0.96 23.89 3.35
CA HIS A 82 0.25 24.93 2.61
C HIS A 82 -1.26 24.84 2.81
N LEU A 83 -1.84 23.64 2.72
CA LEU A 83 -3.27 23.42 2.99
C LEU A 83 -3.62 23.78 4.44
N SER A 84 -2.81 23.35 5.40
CA SER A 84 -3.01 23.66 6.82
C SER A 84 -3.03 25.18 7.07
N GLN A 85 -2.11 25.93 6.45
CA GLN A 85 -2.08 27.39 6.53
C GLN A 85 -3.32 28.05 5.91
N GLN A 86 -3.82 27.51 4.78
CA GLN A 86 -5.02 28.02 4.13
C GLN A 86 -6.30 27.78 4.95
N VAL A 87 -6.38 26.62 5.61
CA VAL A 87 -7.50 26.28 6.50
C VAL A 87 -7.46 27.13 7.78
N GLY A 88 -6.26 27.48 8.25
CA GLY A 88 -6.06 28.27 9.47
C GLY A 88 -6.26 27.44 10.73
N THR A 89 -6.86 28.03 11.77
CA THR A 89 -7.11 27.33 13.04
C THR A 89 -8.20 26.30 12.86
N ILE A 90 -7.84 25.03 12.97
CA ILE A 90 -8.75 23.88 12.91
C ILE A 90 -8.58 23.01 14.16
N ASP A 91 -9.66 22.36 14.57
CA ASP A 91 -9.63 21.34 15.61
C ASP A 91 -8.67 20.19 15.20
N PRO A 92 -7.72 19.76 16.05
CA PRO A 92 -6.75 18.72 15.69
C PRO A 92 -7.39 17.41 15.27
N LEU A 93 -8.51 17.01 15.91
CA LEU A 93 -9.22 15.80 15.55
C LEU A 93 -9.86 15.94 14.16
N GLU A 94 -10.50 17.07 13.86
CA GLU A 94 -11.01 17.32 12.51
C GLU A 94 -9.89 17.32 11.45
N TRP A 95 -8.73 17.90 11.76
CA TRP A 95 -7.58 17.86 10.86
C TRP A 95 -7.10 16.43 10.58
N ALA A 96 -7.03 15.57 11.60
CA ALA A 96 -6.70 14.16 11.40
C ALA A 96 -7.74 13.44 10.53
N ARG A 97 -9.02 13.75 10.67
CA ARG A 97 -10.08 13.18 9.81
C ARG A 97 -9.92 13.63 8.34
N ILE A 98 -9.60 14.90 8.09
CA ILE A 98 -9.29 15.41 6.73
C ILE A 98 -8.08 14.68 6.15
N GLN A 99 -7.04 14.47 6.95
CA GLN A 99 -5.85 13.73 6.53
C GLN A 99 -6.18 12.27 6.18
N PHE A 100 -7.07 11.62 6.93
CA PHE A 100 -7.57 10.28 6.60
C PHE A 100 -8.38 10.27 5.30
N ASP A 101 -9.30 11.23 5.10
CA ASP A 101 -10.07 11.36 3.87
C ASP A 101 -9.14 11.48 2.63
N LEU A 102 -8.11 12.32 2.73
CA LEU A 102 -7.10 12.51 1.69
C LEU A 102 -6.26 11.25 1.46
N ALA A 103 -5.69 10.66 2.53
CA ALA A 103 -4.79 9.52 2.41
C ALA A 103 -5.50 8.30 1.81
N ILE A 104 -6.73 7.98 2.26
CA ILE A 104 -7.49 6.82 1.79
C ILE A 104 -7.81 6.95 0.31
N THR A 105 -8.39 8.09 -0.10
CA THR A 105 -8.77 8.31 -1.50
C THR A 105 -7.54 8.36 -2.41
N SER A 106 -6.46 9.00 -1.95
CA SER A 106 -5.21 9.09 -2.70
C SER A 106 -4.54 7.73 -2.89
N VAL A 107 -4.47 6.90 -1.86
CA VAL A 107 -3.87 5.55 -1.93
C VAL A 107 -4.67 4.63 -2.86
N LEU A 108 -6.01 4.66 -2.78
CA LEU A 108 -6.85 3.85 -3.66
C LEU A 108 -6.78 4.28 -5.14
N LEU A 109 -6.39 5.53 -5.40
CA LEU A 109 -6.12 6.03 -6.74
C LEU A 109 -4.69 5.75 -7.23
N ASP A 110 -3.83 5.11 -6.44
CA ASP A 110 -2.47 4.70 -6.84
C ASP A 110 -2.36 3.21 -7.15
N ALA A 111 -2.54 2.88 -8.42
CA ALA A 111 -2.45 1.51 -8.92
C ALA A 111 -1.84 1.52 -10.33
N GLY A 112 -0.71 2.22 -10.47
CA GLY A 112 0.03 2.35 -11.72
C GLY A 112 -0.56 3.35 -12.73
N ALA A 113 0.16 4.42 -13.02
CA ALA A 113 -0.27 5.44 -13.97
C ALA A 113 -0.18 5.02 -15.46
N GLY A 114 0.51 3.91 -15.74
CA GLY A 114 1.04 3.64 -17.08
C GLY A 114 2.35 4.39 -17.34
N ALA A 115 2.96 4.15 -18.50
CA ALA A 115 4.28 4.68 -18.83
C ALA A 115 4.28 6.14 -19.30
N THR A 116 3.14 6.63 -19.80
CA THR A 116 3.05 7.90 -20.54
C THR A 116 2.21 8.97 -19.84
N TRP A 117 1.40 8.59 -18.85
CA TRP A 117 0.57 9.57 -18.15
C TRP A 117 1.43 10.54 -17.35
N GLN A 118 1.05 11.82 -17.39
CA GLN A 118 1.69 12.89 -16.65
C GLN A 118 0.66 13.87 -16.08
N PHE A 119 1.03 14.57 -15.02
CA PHE A 119 0.23 15.60 -14.38
C PHE A 119 1.03 16.88 -14.26
N THR A 120 0.52 17.97 -14.84
CA THR A 120 1.07 19.31 -14.65
C THR A 120 0.44 19.94 -13.42
N GLU A 121 1.24 20.34 -12.44
CA GLU A 121 0.69 20.93 -11.22
C GLU A 121 0.03 22.30 -11.50
N PRO A 122 -1.23 22.52 -11.08
CA PRO A 122 -1.91 23.80 -11.29
C PRO A 122 -1.13 24.99 -10.73
N GLY A 123 -0.94 26.03 -11.54
CA GLY A 123 -0.22 27.24 -11.15
C GLY A 123 1.30 27.13 -11.24
N THR A 124 1.84 26.05 -11.82
CA THR A 124 3.27 25.85 -12.07
C THR A 124 3.50 25.23 -13.46
N ASP A 125 4.76 25.14 -13.88
CA ASP A 125 5.18 24.38 -15.07
C ASP A 125 5.74 22.99 -14.71
N GLU A 126 5.62 22.58 -13.44
CA GLU A 126 6.17 21.31 -12.94
C GLU A 126 5.31 20.14 -13.42
N VAL A 127 5.97 19.09 -13.92
CA VAL A 127 5.32 17.89 -14.46
C VAL A 127 5.74 16.67 -13.66
N TYR A 128 4.75 15.93 -13.17
CA TYR A 128 4.94 14.73 -12.38
C TYR A 128 4.35 13.50 -13.07
N GLN A 129 4.92 12.34 -12.82
CA GLN A 129 4.50 11.06 -13.40
C GLN A 129 4.41 9.99 -12.32
N ARG A 130 3.91 8.80 -12.67
CA ARG A 130 3.87 7.63 -11.76
C ARG A 130 3.17 7.96 -10.42
N SER A 131 3.61 7.35 -9.32
CA SER A 131 2.99 7.47 -7.99
C SER A 131 3.01 8.92 -7.48
N GLU A 132 4.07 9.67 -7.76
CA GLU A 132 4.24 11.07 -7.39
C GLU A 132 3.19 11.94 -8.09
N GLY A 133 3.02 11.77 -9.41
CA GLY A 133 1.98 12.48 -10.17
C GLY A 133 0.56 12.11 -9.72
N LEU A 134 0.29 10.83 -9.45
CA LEU A 134 -1.02 10.38 -8.95
C LEU A 134 -1.33 10.97 -7.57
N ALA A 135 -0.33 11.06 -6.69
CA ALA A 135 -0.48 11.70 -5.39
C ALA A 135 -0.87 13.18 -5.54
N ILE A 136 -0.12 13.93 -6.34
CA ILE A 136 -0.39 15.36 -6.54
C ILE A 136 -1.75 15.57 -7.21
N ALA A 137 -2.09 14.81 -8.25
CA ALA A 137 -3.41 14.88 -8.89
C ALA A 137 -4.55 14.62 -7.89
N SER A 138 -4.43 13.57 -7.07
CA SER A 138 -5.43 13.25 -6.04
C SER A 138 -5.54 14.32 -4.96
N PHE A 139 -4.42 14.97 -4.58
CA PHE A 139 -4.40 16.08 -3.64
C PHE A 139 -5.21 17.28 -4.15
N TYR A 140 -5.00 17.67 -5.41
CA TYR A 140 -5.79 18.75 -6.03
C TYR A 140 -7.25 18.35 -6.25
N ALA A 141 -7.53 17.10 -6.63
CA ALA A 141 -8.89 16.59 -6.74
C ALA A 141 -9.65 16.67 -5.40
N PHE A 142 -9.00 16.26 -4.31
CA PHE A 142 -9.53 16.30 -2.96
C PHE A 142 -9.77 17.73 -2.48
N THR A 143 -8.75 18.60 -2.56
CA THR A 143 -8.85 20.00 -2.09
C THR A 143 -9.84 20.84 -2.91
N ALA A 144 -10.13 20.46 -4.16
CA ALA A 144 -11.20 21.05 -4.97
C ALA A 144 -12.61 20.56 -4.58
N GLY A 145 -12.76 19.66 -3.59
CA GLY A 145 -14.05 19.15 -3.14
C GLY A 145 -14.67 18.09 -4.07
N THR A 146 -13.89 17.49 -4.97
CA THR A 146 -14.44 16.54 -5.98
C THR A 146 -15.05 15.27 -5.36
N MET A 147 -14.69 14.97 -4.11
CA MET A 147 -15.12 13.79 -3.34
C MET A 147 -16.09 14.14 -2.19
N SER A 148 -16.46 15.42 -2.05
CA SER A 148 -17.42 15.89 -1.05
C SER A 148 -18.81 16.09 -1.67
N SER A 149 -19.85 15.80 -0.90
CA SER A 149 -21.24 16.13 -1.24
C SER A 149 -21.67 17.51 -0.74
N ASP A 150 -20.87 18.16 0.11
CA ASP A 150 -21.17 19.45 0.73
C ASP A 150 -20.17 20.51 0.26
N ALA A 151 -20.64 21.46 -0.55
CA ALA A 151 -19.81 22.54 -1.07
C ALA A 151 -19.27 23.48 0.02
N GLN A 152 -19.86 23.48 1.23
CA GLN A 152 -19.35 24.24 2.37
C GLN A 152 -18.26 23.47 3.15
N GLN A 153 -18.11 22.17 2.88
CA GLN A 153 -17.09 21.30 3.48
C GLN A 153 -16.33 20.57 2.36
N PRO A 154 -15.48 21.28 1.59
CA PRO A 154 -14.78 20.67 0.45
C PRO A 154 -13.72 19.65 0.86
N LEU A 155 -13.15 19.77 2.06
CA LEU A 155 -12.05 18.92 2.54
C LEU A 155 -12.56 17.63 3.21
N GLN A 156 -13.44 16.89 2.55
CA GLN A 156 -13.89 15.59 3.03
C GLN A 156 -14.16 14.61 1.89
N ALA A 157 -14.18 13.32 2.22
CA ALA A 157 -14.58 12.25 1.32
C ALA A 157 -15.73 11.46 1.95
N ASP A 158 -16.96 11.90 1.67
CA ASP A 158 -18.17 11.28 2.20
C ASP A 158 -18.81 10.27 1.24
N ALA A 159 -19.71 9.44 1.78
CA ALA A 159 -20.37 8.38 1.05
C ALA A 159 -21.05 8.86 -0.25
N GLN A 160 -21.71 10.01 -0.22
CA GLN A 160 -22.42 10.55 -1.38
C GLN A 160 -21.45 11.16 -2.39
N GLY A 161 -20.45 11.91 -1.94
CA GLY A 161 -19.43 12.49 -2.80
C GLY A 161 -18.63 11.43 -3.57
N LEU A 162 -18.23 10.36 -2.88
CA LEU A 162 -17.55 9.20 -3.49
C LEU A 162 -18.43 8.47 -4.51
N GLN A 163 -19.71 8.25 -4.21
CA GLN A 163 -20.67 7.64 -5.15
C GLN A 163 -20.84 8.47 -6.44
N GLN A 164 -20.65 9.79 -6.37
CA GLN A 164 -20.74 10.69 -7.51
C GLN A 164 -19.41 10.88 -8.26
N PHE A 165 -18.32 10.24 -7.82
CA PHE A 165 -17.00 10.35 -8.44
C PHE A 165 -16.90 9.49 -9.71
N THR A 166 -17.35 10.03 -10.85
CA THR A 166 -17.41 9.33 -12.14
C THR A 166 -16.05 9.25 -12.84
N PRO A 167 -15.88 8.36 -13.86
CA PRO A 167 -14.70 8.36 -14.72
C PRO A 167 -14.41 9.74 -15.34
N ASP A 168 -15.43 10.49 -15.74
CA ASP A 168 -15.25 11.84 -16.30
C ASP A 168 -14.70 12.84 -15.28
N ARG A 169 -15.17 12.78 -14.02
CA ARG A 169 -14.63 13.61 -12.94
C ARG A 169 -13.19 13.26 -12.65
N LEU A 170 -12.86 11.97 -12.60
CA LEU A 170 -11.49 11.50 -12.44
C LEU A 170 -10.63 11.96 -13.61
N ALA A 171 -11.10 11.82 -14.85
CA ALA A 171 -10.38 12.25 -16.05
C ALA A 171 -10.06 13.74 -16.03
N ALA A 172 -11.05 14.58 -15.69
CA ALA A 172 -10.85 16.02 -15.56
C ALA A 172 -9.82 16.35 -14.48
N ALA A 173 -9.94 15.74 -13.29
CA ALA A 173 -9.04 16.00 -12.17
C ALA A 173 -7.60 15.48 -12.42
N PHE A 174 -7.44 14.42 -13.21
CA PHE A 174 -6.15 13.79 -13.52
C PHE A 174 -5.63 14.16 -14.92
N GLN A 175 -6.22 15.16 -15.57
CA GLN A 175 -5.80 15.68 -16.88
C GLN A 175 -5.77 14.60 -17.98
N VAL A 176 -6.66 13.61 -17.89
CA VAL A 176 -6.70 12.46 -18.80
C VAL A 176 -7.31 12.87 -20.13
N SER A 177 -6.65 12.46 -21.22
CA SER A 177 -7.12 12.66 -22.59
C SER A 177 -6.52 11.59 -23.50
N ASP A 178 -6.91 11.55 -24.78
CA ASP A 178 -6.31 10.65 -25.78
C ASP A 178 -4.78 10.80 -25.89
N ARG A 179 -4.25 11.99 -25.58
CA ARG A 179 -2.80 12.29 -25.60
C ARG A 179 -2.12 12.11 -24.25
N ASN A 180 -2.89 11.93 -23.18
CA ASN A 180 -2.41 11.73 -21.81
C ASN A 180 -3.23 10.63 -21.12
N PRO A 181 -3.18 9.38 -21.63
CA PRO A 181 -4.06 8.31 -21.15
C PRO A 181 -3.60 7.79 -19.79
N LEU A 182 -4.55 7.64 -18.86
CA LEU A 182 -4.33 7.00 -17.55
C LEU A 182 -4.84 5.55 -17.58
N VAL A 183 -3.99 4.60 -17.22
CA VAL A 183 -4.38 3.19 -17.13
C VAL A 183 -5.37 2.97 -15.97
N GLY A 184 -6.45 2.23 -16.26
CA GLY A 184 -7.43 1.80 -15.26
C GLY A 184 -8.38 2.88 -14.78
N LEU A 185 -8.65 3.92 -15.59
CA LEU A 185 -9.52 5.05 -15.22
C LEU A 185 -10.89 4.59 -14.68
N GLU A 186 -11.57 3.70 -15.40
CA GLU A 186 -12.90 3.19 -15.04
C GLU A 186 -12.84 2.36 -13.76
N GLY A 187 -11.79 1.53 -13.62
CA GLY A 187 -11.56 0.72 -12.43
C GLY A 187 -11.38 1.58 -11.17
N ARG A 188 -10.59 2.65 -11.27
CA ARG A 188 -10.34 3.62 -10.17
C ARG A 188 -11.61 4.33 -9.73
N ALA A 189 -12.37 4.88 -10.67
CA ALA A 189 -13.63 5.55 -10.35
C ALA A 189 -14.65 4.57 -9.77
N GLY A 190 -14.79 3.39 -10.38
CA GLY A 190 -15.69 2.34 -9.89
C GLY A 190 -15.33 1.83 -8.49
N LEU A 191 -14.04 1.79 -8.15
CA LEU A 191 -13.54 1.45 -6.82
C LEU A 191 -14.02 2.47 -5.77
N LEU A 192 -13.82 3.77 -6.02
CA LEU A 192 -14.26 4.83 -5.10
C LEU A 192 -15.79 4.91 -5.00
N GLN A 193 -16.52 4.70 -6.09
CA GLN A 193 -17.98 4.62 -6.04
C GLN A 193 -18.47 3.43 -5.21
N THR A 194 -17.78 2.29 -5.31
CA THR A 194 -18.07 1.11 -4.48
C THR A 194 -17.76 1.38 -3.02
N LEU A 195 -16.64 2.04 -2.72
CA LEU A 195 -16.31 2.49 -1.37
C LEU A 195 -17.41 3.38 -0.78
N GLY A 196 -17.87 4.40 -1.53
CA GLY A 196 -18.94 5.28 -1.08
C GLY A 196 -20.24 4.54 -0.72
N ARG A 197 -20.59 3.48 -1.46
CA ARG A 197 -21.73 2.60 -1.12
C ARG A 197 -21.46 1.78 0.13
N SER A 198 -20.24 1.26 0.29
CA SER A 198 -19.86 0.41 1.41
C SER A 198 -19.82 1.14 2.75
N LEU A 199 -19.60 2.45 2.79
CA LEU A 199 -19.53 3.19 4.07
C LEU A 199 -20.80 3.03 4.92
N HIS A 200 -21.97 2.98 4.28
CA HIS A 200 -23.26 2.77 4.96
C HIS A 200 -23.39 1.40 5.64
N ARG A 201 -22.57 0.42 5.27
CA ARG A 201 -22.59 -0.93 5.86
C ARG A 201 -21.84 -1.01 7.19
N TYR A 202 -20.99 -0.02 7.48
CA TYR A 202 -20.14 0.02 8.68
C TYR A 202 -20.31 1.35 9.43
N PRO A 203 -21.51 1.64 9.95
CA PRO A 203 -21.78 2.91 10.64
C PRO A 203 -20.95 3.09 11.92
N HIS A 204 -20.44 2.02 12.52
CA HIS A 204 -19.51 2.09 13.66
C HIS A 204 -18.09 2.53 13.25
N LEU A 205 -17.72 2.37 11.98
CA LEU A 205 -16.43 2.82 11.43
C LEU A 205 -16.52 4.21 10.81
N PHE A 206 -17.59 4.46 10.04
CA PHE A 206 -17.69 5.64 9.20
C PHE A 206 -18.72 6.66 9.70
N GLY A 207 -19.49 6.38 10.75
CA GLY A 207 -20.58 7.23 11.25
C GLY A 207 -21.94 6.91 10.64
N GLN A 208 -23.03 7.37 11.27
CA GLN A 208 -24.41 7.03 10.88
C GLN A 208 -25.05 8.00 9.88
N GLU A 209 -25.04 9.31 10.16
CA GLU A 209 -25.84 10.28 9.38
C GLU A 209 -25.17 10.71 8.07
N ARG A 210 -23.87 11.05 8.13
CA ARG A 210 -23.05 11.43 6.97
C ARG A 210 -21.77 10.60 6.99
N PRO A 211 -21.82 9.32 6.56
CA PRO A 211 -20.66 8.46 6.64
C PRO A 211 -19.51 9.03 5.79
N ARG A 212 -18.32 9.13 6.37
CA ARG A 212 -17.12 9.61 5.67
C ARG A 212 -15.89 8.84 6.09
N LEU A 213 -14.87 8.84 5.23
CA LEU A 213 -13.65 8.05 5.45
C LEU A 213 -12.86 8.54 6.68
N GLY A 214 -12.83 9.85 6.91
CA GLY A 214 -12.15 10.47 8.04
C GLY A 214 -12.64 9.97 9.40
N ASN A 215 -13.87 9.49 9.49
CA ASN A 215 -14.44 8.99 10.75
C ASN A 215 -13.79 7.68 11.24
N LEU A 216 -12.92 7.04 10.44
CA LEU A 216 -12.06 5.97 10.92
C LEU A 216 -11.17 6.41 12.09
N VAL A 217 -10.80 7.70 12.17
CA VAL A 217 -10.10 8.24 13.35
C VAL A 217 -10.94 8.03 14.61
N ASP A 218 -12.23 8.33 14.56
CA ASP A 218 -13.16 8.18 15.69
C ASP A 218 -13.33 6.72 16.11
N ALA A 219 -13.28 5.78 15.15
CA ALA A 219 -13.35 4.35 15.44
C ALA A 219 -12.08 3.80 16.11
N LEU A 220 -10.93 4.46 15.91
CA LEU A 220 -9.64 4.08 16.48
C LEU A 220 -9.41 4.67 17.87
N LEU A 221 -9.91 5.89 18.15
CA LEU A 221 -9.69 6.57 19.43
C LEU A 221 -10.08 5.74 20.68
N PRO A 222 -11.20 4.98 20.70
CA PRO A 222 -11.55 4.13 21.84
C PRO A 222 -10.57 2.98 22.11
N GLN A 223 -9.72 2.62 21.13
CA GLN A 223 -8.72 1.56 21.25
C GLN A 223 -7.39 2.07 21.81
N VAL A 224 -7.23 3.38 21.98
CA VAL A 224 -6.01 4.00 22.52
C VAL A 224 -5.96 3.78 24.04
N VAL A 225 -4.88 3.17 24.50
CA VAL A 225 -4.61 2.94 25.93
C VAL A 225 -3.30 3.61 26.30
N ASP A 226 -3.29 4.46 27.33
CA ASP A 226 -2.12 5.22 27.78
C ASP A 226 -1.42 6.02 26.65
N GLN A 227 -2.22 6.63 25.77
CA GLN A 227 -1.76 7.34 24.56
C GLN A 227 -1.01 6.46 23.55
N ARG A 228 -1.25 5.13 23.57
CA ARG A 228 -0.60 4.16 22.68
C ARG A 228 -1.63 3.40 21.87
N LEU A 229 -1.29 3.12 20.62
CA LEU A 229 -2.10 2.32 19.71
C LEU A 229 -1.19 1.40 18.87
N PRO A 230 -1.39 0.07 18.87
CA PRO A 230 -0.62 -0.81 18.01
C PRO A 230 -0.99 -0.58 16.55
N ALA A 231 0.00 -0.61 15.65
CA ALA A 231 -0.20 -0.42 14.21
C ALA A 231 -1.18 -1.45 13.60
N THR A 232 -1.28 -2.63 14.20
CA THR A 232 -2.24 -3.67 13.80
C THR A 232 -3.69 -3.27 14.04
N ALA A 233 -4.01 -2.46 15.06
CA ALA A 233 -5.37 -1.97 15.27
C ALA A 233 -5.85 -1.10 14.10
N VAL A 234 -4.95 -0.28 13.54
CA VAL A 234 -5.22 0.51 12.33
C VAL A 234 -5.41 -0.40 11.12
N PHE A 235 -4.59 -1.44 10.97
CA PHE A 235 -4.73 -2.42 9.90
C PHE A 235 -6.05 -3.19 9.96
N ASP A 236 -6.46 -3.62 11.15
CA ASP A 236 -7.70 -4.38 11.35
C ASP A 236 -8.93 -3.54 10.97
N VAL A 237 -8.97 -2.27 11.39
CA VAL A 237 -10.03 -1.32 11.02
C VAL A 237 -10.05 -1.06 9.51
N VAL A 238 -8.88 -0.92 8.88
CA VAL A 238 -8.76 -0.77 7.42
C VAL A 238 -9.31 -1.99 6.68
N LEU A 239 -8.96 -3.20 7.11
CA LEU A 239 -9.46 -4.43 6.50
C LEU A 239 -10.97 -4.62 6.69
N GLU A 240 -11.47 -4.30 7.88
CA GLU A 240 -12.91 -4.37 8.14
C GLU A 240 -13.68 -3.43 7.21
N GLY A 241 -13.32 -2.14 7.21
CA GLY A 241 -14.06 -1.11 6.48
C GLY A 241 -13.89 -1.12 4.96
N LEU A 242 -12.78 -1.66 4.44
CA LEU A 242 -12.48 -1.63 3.00
C LEU A 242 -12.56 -3.00 2.32
N SER A 243 -12.81 -4.10 3.02
CA SER A 243 -12.81 -5.44 2.40
C SER A 243 -13.78 -5.60 1.23
N ASP A 244 -14.91 -4.89 1.25
CA ASP A 244 -15.98 -5.02 0.26
C ASP A 244 -15.68 -4.36 -1.10
N ILE A 245 -14.62 -3.56 -1.21
CA ILE A 245 -14.41 -2.73 -2.42
C ILE A 245 -13.75 -3.50 -3.58
N TRP A 246 -13.16 -4.66 -3.32
CA TRP A 246 -12.33 -5.37 -4.29
C TRP A 246 -13.14 -6.28 -5.23
N PRO A 247 -13.23 -6.01 -6.55
CA PRO A 247 -14.03 -6.83 -7.44
C PRO A 247 -13.42 -8.22 -7.68
N GLY A 248 -14.26 -9.27 -7.77
CA GLY A 248 -13.84 -10.60 -8.24
C GLY A 248 -12.83 -11.34 -7.38
N ARG A 249 -12.81 -11.09 -6.06
CA ARG A 249 -11.88 -11.72 -5.11
C ARG A 249 -12.47 -12.96 -4.46
N VAL A 250 -11.58 -13.77 -3.88
CA VAL A 250 -11.95 -14.94 -3.06
C VAL A 250 -12.85 -14.48 -1.91
N ALA A 251 -13.91 -15.24 -1.65
CA ALA A 251 -14.83 -14.99 -0.54
C ALA A 251 -15.06 -16.25 0.28
N ILE A 252 -15.17 -16.09 1.59
CA ILE A 252 -15.57 -17.14 2.55
C ILE A 252 -16.78 -16.59 3.30
N ALA A 253 -17.85 -17.37 3.46
CA ALA A 253 -19.11 -16.92 4.07
C ALA A 253 -19.64 -15.60 3.47
N GLN A 254 -19.53 -15.42 2.14
CA GLN A 254 -19.88 -14.19 1.40
C GLN A 254 -19.06 -12.94 1.77
N VAL A 255 -18.04 -13.09 2.63
CA VAL A 255 -17.13 -12.02 3.01
C VAL A 255 -15.96 -12.00 2.03
N ASN A 256 -15.80 -10.86 1.36
CA ASN A 256 -14.70 -10.61 0.45
C ASN A 256 -13.36 -10.59 1.23
N LEU A 257 -12.39 -11.35 0.75
CA LEU A 257 -11.06 -11.43 1.37
C LEU A 257 -10.08 -10.41 0.80
N GLY A 258 -10.37 -9.74 -0.31
CA GLY A 258 -9.47 -8.77 -0.92
C GLY A 258 -8.26 -9.43 -1.56
N ASP A 259 -7.06 -9.01 -1.16
CA ASP A 259 -5.78 -9.42 -1.75
C ASP A 259 -5.29 -10.74 -1.13
N VAL A 260 -6.04 -11.81 -1.39
CA VAL A 260 -5.81 -13.18 -0.92
C VAL A 260 -5.95 -14.15 -2.10
N TRP A 261 -4.95 -15.00 -2.30
CA TRP A 261 -4.83 -15.83 -3.51
C TRP A 261 -4.50 -17.29 -3.18
N PRO A 262 -4.97 -18.26 -3.97
CA PRO A 262 -4.62 -19.65 -3.77
C PRO A 262 -3.17 -19.93 -4.21
N HIS A 263 -2.50 -20.88 -3.55
CA HIS A 263 -1.22 -21.41 -4.00
C HIS A 263 -1.18 -22.95 -3.84
N PRO A 264 -0.97 -23.73 -4.92
CA PRO A 264 -1.13 -25.18 -4.90
C PRO A 264 -0.08 -25.92 -4.08
N ARG A 265 1.06 -25.29 -3.79
CA ARG A 265 2.12 -25.87 -2.94
C ARG A 265 1.82 -25.81 -1.44
N LEU A 266 0.82 -25.05 -1.00
CA LEU A 266 0.41 -25.07 0.40
C LEU A 266 -0.38 -26.36 0.71
N PRO A 267 -0.22 -26.94 1.91
CA PRO A 267 -0.97 -28.13 2.31
C PRO A 267 -2.49 -27.90 2.25
N ASP A 268 -3.22 -28.86 1.69
CA ASP A 268 -4.68 -28.88 1.78
C ASP A 268 -5.10 -29.44 3.14
N GLY A 269 -5.35 -28.52 4.08
CA GLY A 269 -5.75 -28.79 5.45
C GLY A 269 -7.19 -28.40 5.76
N GLY A 270 -8.00 -28.09 4.73
CA GLY A 270 -9.37 -27.58 4.86
C GLY A 270 -9.54 -26.13 4.42
N LEU A 271 -10.66 -25.52 4.82
CA LEU A 271 -11.09 -24.19 4.36
C LEU A 271 -9.98 -23.14 4.56
N GLY A 272 -9.61 -22.45 3.47
CA GLY A 272 -8.61 -21.38 3.49
C GLY A 272 -7.15 -21.82 3.68
N SER A 273 -6.87 -23.12 3.82
CA SER A 273 -5.51 -23.63 4.08
C SER A 273 -4.51 -23.31 2.96
N GLN A 274 -4.98 -23.30 1.70
CA GLN A 274 -4.16 -22.98 0.52
C GLN A 274 -4.21 -21.50 0.12
N LEU A 275 -4.80 -20.63 0.94
CA LEU A 275 -4.90 -19.20 0.66
C LEU A 275 -3.72 -18.44 1.28
N VAL A 276 -3.11 -17.58 0.48
CA VAL A 276 -2.01 -16.68 0.85
C VAL A 276 -2.54 -15.25 0.89
N PRO A 277 -2.70 -14.64 2.08
CA PRO A 277 -3.05 -13.23 2.18
C PRO A 277 -1.82 -12.34 2.00
N PHE A 278 -2.00 -11.19 1.35
CA PHE A 278 -0.98 -10.14 1.24
C PHE A 278 -1.48 -8.79 1.73
N HIS A 279 -2.74 -8.46 1.41
CA HIS A 279 -3.38 -7.19 1.80
C HIS A 279 -2.49 -5.97 1.51
N LYS A 280 -1.72 -5.98 0.40
CA LYS A 280 -0.60 -5.05 0.20
C LYS A 280 -1.06 -3.59 0.22
N LEU A 281 -2.14 -3.29 -0.50
CA LEU A 281 -2.67 -1.93 -0.58
C LEU A 281 -3.24 -1.47 0.76
N SER A 282 -3.91 -2.37 1.50
CA SER A 282 -4.38 -2.11 2.87
C SER A 282 -3.21 -1.83 3.82
N GLN A 283 -2.11 -2.56 3.72
CA GLN A 283 -0.92 -2.30 4.55
C GLN A 283 -0.27 -0.96 4.24
N TRP A 284 -0.14 -0.62 2.95
CA TRP A 284 0.41 0.68 2.56
C TRP A 284 -0.50 1.84 2.96
N LEU A 285 -1.82 1.64 2.88
CA LEU A 285 -2.78 2.57 3.45
C LEU A 285 -2.59 2.70 4.96
N THR A 286 -2.48 1.60 5.70
CA THR A 286 -2.22 1.64 7.14
C THR A 286 -1.00 2.46 7.47
N TYR A 287 0.14 2.27 6.79
CA TYR A 287 1.33 3.11 6.98
C TYR A 287 1.04 4.61 6.74
N SER A 288 0.19 4.92 5.77
CA SER A 288 -0.25 6.28 5.45
C SER A 288 -1.23 6.88 6.46
N LEU A 289 -1.81 6.08 7.35
CA LEU A 289 -2.74 6.56 8.39
C LEU A 289 -2.07 6.73 9.77
N LEU A 290 -0.82 6.32 9.92
CA LEU A 290 -0.11 6.39 11.21
C LEU A 290 0.28 7.83 11.58
N GLU A 291 0.87 8.59 10.66
CA GLU A 291 1.34 9.96 10.91
C GLU A 291 0.21 10.92 11.35
N PRO A 292 -1.01 10.89 10.75
CA PRO A 292 -2.14 11.66 11.25
C PRO A 292 -2.52 11.35 12.70
N LEU A 293 -2.48 10.08 13.13
CA LEU A 293 -2.75 9.71 14.52
C LEU A 293 -1.65 10.19 15.46
N GLN A 294 -0.39 10.15 15.01
CA GLN A 294 0.73 10.72 15.78
C GLN A 294 0.59 12.22 15.99
N SER A 295 -0.02 12.94 15.05
CA SER A 295 -0.31 14.38 15.20
C SER A 295 -1.30 14.69 16.33
N LEU A 296 -2.10 13.70 16.75
CA LEU A 296 -3.00 13.78 17.91
C LEU A 296 -2.29 13.47 19.24
N GLY A 297 -0.97 13.26 19.23
CA GLY A 297 -0.20 12.85 20.40
C GLY A 297 -0.22 11.34 20.68
N ILE A 298 -0.75 10.53 19.77
CA ILE A 298 -0.81 9.06 19.93
C ILE A 298 0.52 8.44 19.52
N THR A 299 1.13 7.68 20.41
CA THR A 299 2.30 6.85 20.09
C THR A 299 1.87 5.57 19.40
N ILE A 300 2.24 5.40 18.14
CA ILE A 300 2.01 4.14 17.42
C ILE A 300 3.06 3.10 17.86
N THR A 301 2.61 1.92 18.29
CA THR A 301 3.46 0.80 18.71
C THR A 301 3.43 -0.34 17.71
N ASP A 302 4.33 -1.31 17.87
CA ASP A 302 4.33 -2.58 17.13
C ASP A 302 4.36 -2.39 15.60
N LEU A 303 5.10 -1.38 15.13
CA LEU A 303 5.22 -1.05 13.70
C LEU A 303 5.70 -2.25 12.86
N ASP A 304 6.56 -3.09 13.44
CA ASP A 304 7.09 -4.30 12.82
C ASP A 304 6.08 -5.47 12.78
N ALA A 305 4.94 -5.35 13.46
CA ALA A 305 3.85 -6.31 13.30
C ALA A 305 3.18 -6.21 11.92
N LEU A 306 3.26 -5.04 11.26
CA LEU A 306 2.97 -4.89 9.83
C LEU A 306 4.09 -5.52 8.99
N THR A 307 3.83 -5.84 7.73
CA THR A 307 4.75 -6.56 6.85
C THR A 307 5.29 -5.69 5.72
N GLY A 308 6.35 -6.17 5.07
CA GLY A 308 6.84 -5.56 3.83
C GLY A 308 5.79 -5.56 2.72
N LEU A 309 5.93 -4.64 1.77
CA LEU A 309 5.01 -4.49 0.65
C LEU A 309 5.52 -5.28 -0.56
N ALA A 310 4.86 -6.39 -0.88
CA ALA A 310 5.18 -7.21 -2.04
C ALA A 310 4.65 -6.59 -3.35
N GLU A 311 5.27 -5.48 -3.75
CA GLU A 311 5.05 -4.78 -5.02
C GLU A 311 6.30 -4.82 -5.92
N TYR A 312 6.18 -4.28 -7.13
CA TYR A 312 7.14 -4.48 -8.21
C TYR A 312 8.53 -3.89 -7.95
N ARG A 313 8.67 -2.85 -7.12
CA ARG A 313 9.99 -2.30 -6.76
C ARG A 313 10.69 -3.19 -5.74
N ASN A 314 10.03 -3.53 -4.63
CA ASN A 314 10.57 -4.38 -3.57
C ASN A 314 10.85 -5.82 -4.04
N GLY A 315 9.90 -6.42 -4.75
CA GLY A 315 10.11 -7.76 -5.29
C GLY A 315 11.02 -7.75 -6.51
N GLY A 316 11.07 -6.63 -7.26
CA GLY A 316 12.04 -6.42 -8.34
C GLY A 316 13.47 -6.36 -7.84
N LEU A 317 13.72 -5.64 -6.73
CA LEU A 317 15.01 -5.61 -6.03
C LEU A 317 15.54 -7.02 -5.74
N CYS A 318 14.67 -7.88 -5.21
CA CYS A 318 15.03 -9.26 -4.87
C CYS A 318 15.44 -10.06 -6.11
N VAL A 319 14.77 -9.84 -7.26
CA VAL A 319 15.12 -10.50 -8.52
C VAL A 319 16.42 -9.93 -9.10
N ASP A 320 16.55 -8.61 -9.14
CA ASP A 320 17.66 -7.91 -9.80
C ASP A 320 19.01 -8.11 -9.10
N LEU A 321 19.00 -8.24 -7.77
CA LEU A 321 20.21 -8.51 -6.99
C LEU A 321 20.50 -10.02 -6.82
N GLY A 322 19.61 -10.86 -7.37
CA GLY A 322 19.77 -12.31 -7.46
C GLY A 322 19.35 -13.09 -6.20
N LEU A 323 18.69 -12.44 -5.22
CA LEU A 323 18.06 -13.13 -4.09
C LEU A 323 16.97 -14.10 -4.55
N LEU A 324 16.20 -13.69 -5.57
CA LEU A 324 15.23 -14.52 -6.26
C LEU A 324 15.67 -14.77 -7.70
N GLN A 325 15.83 -16.03 -8.06
CA GLN A 325 16.29 -16.44 -9.37
C GLN A 325 15.16 -17.15 -10.12
N PRO A 326 14.67 -16.58 -11.23
CA PRO A 326 13.69 -17.26 -12.09
C PRO A 326 14.21 -18.62 -12.56
N LYS A 327 13.41 -19.68 -12.41
CA LYS A 327 13.76 -21.03 -12.84
C LYS A 327 13.57 -21.26 -14.35
N HIS A 328 12.79 -20.40 -15.01
CA HIS A 328 12.53 -20.48 -16.44
C HIS A 328 12.24 -19.09 -17.03
N ALA A 329 12.43 -18.94 -18.34
CA ALA A 329 12.27 -17.66 -19.05
C ALA A 329 10.86 -17.06 -18.94
N GLY A 330 9.82 -17.91 -18.92
CA GLY A 330 8.41 -17.48 -18.80
C GLY A 330 8.09 -16.58 -17.60
N VAL A 331 8.87 -16.65 -16.52
CA VAL A 331 8.70 -15.75 -15.36
C VAL A 331 8.88 -14.29 -15.75
N VAL A 332 9.83 -13.98 -16.64
CA VAL A 332 10.19 -12.61 -17.03
C VAL A 332 9.67 -12.22 -18.40
N SER A 333 9.49 -13.19 -19.31
CA SER A 333 9.03 -12.91 -20.69
C SER A 333 7.53 -12.71 -20.78
N ASP A 334 6.76 -13.41 -19.96
CA ASP A 334 5.30 -13.50 -20.10
C ASP A 334 4.60 -12.44 -19.22
N ARG A 335 3.36 -12.12 -19.60
CA ARG A 335 2.49 -11.26 -18.79
C ARG A 335 1.67 -12.11 -17.84
N HIS A 336 1.74 -11.78 -16.55
CA HIS A 336 1.11 -12.56 -15.48
C HIS A 336 -0.05 -11.82 -14.83
N LEU A 337 -1.13 -12.53 -14.54
CA LEU A 337 -2.21 -12.01 -13.71
C LEU A 337 -1.76 -11.91 -12.24
N PRO A 338 -2.29 -10.97 -11.45
CA PRO A 338 -2.02 -10.85 -10.01
C PRO A 338 -2.16 -12.15 -9.21
N GLY A 339 -3.13 -12.99 -9.60
CA GLY A 339 -3.42 -14.27 -8.97
C GLY A 339 -2.76 -15.49 -9.61
N SER A 340 -1.85 -15.32 -10.56
CA SER A 340 -1.11 -16.46 -11.14
C SER A 340 -0.14 -17.04 -10.10
N GLU A 341 0.16 -18.34 -10.20
CA GLU A 341 1.11 -19.01 -9.31
C GLU A 341 2.46 -18.29 -9.27
N VAL A 342 2.98 -17.86 -10.43
CA VAL A 342 4.22 -17.06 -10.54
C VAL A 342 4.19 -15.81 -9.66
N ILE A 343 3.11 -15.04 -9.70
CA ILE A 343 3.01 -13.78 -8.95
C ILE A 343 2.77 -14.05 -7.47
N VAL A 344 1.92 -15.01 -7.11
CA VAL A 344 1.69 -15.36 -5.71
C VAL A 344 2.97 -15.90 -5.06
N GLU A 345 3.72 -16.76 -5.77
CA GLU A 345 5.02 -17.27 -5.33
C GLU A 345 6.02 -16.13 -5.11
N TRP A 346 6.22 -15.27 -6.13
CA TRP A 346 7.13 -14.12 -6.05
C TRP A 346 6.79 -13.18 -4.89
N ARG A 347 5.50 -12.86 -4.70
CA ARG A 347 5.07 -11.97 -3.62
C ARG A 347 5.29 -12.57 -2.24
N ALA A 348 4.99 -13.86 -2.08
CA ALA A 348 5.21 -14.56 -0.82
C ALA A 348 6.69 -14.53 -0.41
N LEU A 349 7.58 -14.81 -1.36
CA LEU A 349 9.02 -14.74 -1.11
C LEU A 349 9.47 -13.31 -0.83
N THR A 350 8.92 -12.33 -1.54
CA THR A 350 9.22 -10.91 -1.32
C THR A 350 8.88 -10.48 0.10
N VAL A 351 7.72 -10.85 0.66
CA VAL A 351 7.35 -10.50 2.04
C VAL A 351 8.41 -10.99 3.04
N VAL A 352 8.82 -12.26 2.94
CA VAL A 352 9.80 -12.86 3.86
C VAL A 352 11.19 -12.26 3.65
N LEU A 353 11.60 -12.04 2.41
CA LEU A 353 12.91 -11.46 2.10
C LEU A 353 13.04 -10.02 2.58
N LEU A 354 11.97 -9.22 2.57
CA LEU A 354 11.98 -7.87 3.15
C LEU A 354 12.22 -7.91 4.66
N ASP A 355 11.62 -8.85 5.39
CA ASP A 355 11.89 -9.04 6.82
C ASP A 355 13.37 -9.46 7.05
N GLN A 356 13.93 -10.33 6.20
CA GLN A 356 15.35 -10.74 6.30
C GLN A 356 16.33 -9.63 5.94
N ILE A 357 16.04 -8.83 4.91
CA ILE A 357 16.82 -7.65 4.55
C ILE A 357 16.80 -6.67 5.73
N ALA A 358 15.63 -6.40 6.30
CA ALA A 358 15.49 -5.52 7.45
C ALA A 358 16.30 -6.00 8.67
N ALA A 359 16.22 -7.29 8.99
CA ALA A 359 17.01 -7.90 10.06
C ALA A 359 18.53 -7.77 9.82
N THR A 360 18.97 -7.99 8.57
CA THR A 360 20.38 -7.88 8.20
C THR A 360 20.88 -6.44 8.32
N ILE A 361 20.11 -5.45 7.84
CA ILE A 361 20.44 -4.02 7.96
C ILE A 361 20.56 -3.62 9.44
N ARG A 362 19.59 -4.02 10.26
CA ARG A 362 19.59 -3.75 11.71
C ARG A 362 20.81 -4.33 12.41
N GLN A 363 21.18 -5.57 12.07
CA GLN A 363 22.38 -6.20 12.59
C GLN A 363 23.64 -5.41 12.21
N THR A 364 23.79 -5.04 10.93
CA THR A 364 24.92 -4.24 10.43
C THR A 364 25.00 -2.87 11.11
N ARG A 365 23.84 -2.25 11.37
CA ARG A 365 23.73 -0.91 11.98
C ARG A 365 23.70 -0.92 13.52
N GLN A 366 23.65 -2.10 14.14
CA GLN A 366 23.45 -2.26 15.59
C GLN A 366 22.19 -1.51 16.10
N GLN A 367 21.13 -1.54 15.30
CA GLN A 367 19.84 -0.94 15.63
C GLN A 367 18.79 -2.02 15.83
N ASP A 368 17.76 -1.74 16.62
CA ASP A 368 16.61 -2.63 16.78
C ASP A 368 15.39 -2.18 15.94
N ALA A 369 14.31 -2.97 16.02
CA ALA A 369 13.05 -2.70 15.32
C ALA A 369 12.32 -1.43 15.80
N THR A 370 12.64 -0.93 17.00
CA THR A 370 12.05 0.32 17.51
C THR A 370 12.75 1.55 16.92
N GLN A 371 14.07 1.46 16.73
CA GLN A 371 14.89 2.52 16.16
C GLN A 371 14.76 2.58 14.63
N LEU A 372 14.76 1.42 13.97
CA LEU A 372 14.66 1.28 12.52
C LEU A 372 13.55 0.28 12.14
N PRO A 373 12.27 0.62 12.34
CA PRO A 373 11.14 -0.23 11.98
C PRO A 373 11.08 -0.48 10.47
N LEU A 374 10.41 -1.56 10.07
CA LEU A 374 10.34 -2.01 8.68
C LEU A 374 9.79 -0.91 7.76
N VAL A 375 8.79 -0.16 8.21
CA VAL A 375 8.21 0.98 7.49
C VAL A 375 9.25 2.04 7.06
N LYS A 376 10.33 2.22 7.82
CA LYS A 376 11.43 3.13 7.45
C LYS A 376 12.39 2.48 6.46
N ILE A 377 12.65 1.19 6.61
CA ILE A 377 13.49 0.40 5.69
C ILE A 377 12.83 0.30 4.30
N LEU A 378 11.51 0.35 4.22
CA LEU A 378 10.78 0.40 2.96
C LEU A 378 11.04 1.70 2.19
N GLU A 379 10.87 2.87 2.81
CA GLU A 379 10.88 4.19 2.14
C GLU A 379 12.21 4.50 1.46
N GLY A 380 13.21 4.89 2.25
CA GLY A 380 14.54 5.22 1.78
C GLY A 380 15.38 4.02 1.41
N GLY A 381 14.91 2.81 1.73
CA GLY A 381 15.62 1.56 1.53
C GLY A 381 15.08 0.76 0.35
N THR A 382 14.34 -0.32 0.61
CA THR A 382 14.07 -1.35 -0.41
C THR A 382 13.26 -0.82 -1.60
N TRP A 383 12.34 0.11 -1.39
CA TRP A 383 11.54 0.69 -2.48
C TRP A 383 12.38 1.61 -3.36
N ALA A 384 13.20 2.48 -2.76
CA ALA A 384 14.12 3.36 -3.48
C ALA A 384 15.23 2.56 -4.18
N ALA A 385 15.78 1.55 -3.51
CA ALA A 385 16.78 0.65 -4.05
C ALA A 385 16.25 -0.16 -5.24
N GLY A 386 15.03 -0.69 -5.13
CA GLY A 386 14.35 -1.38 -6.24
C GLY A 386 14.15 -0.48 -7.46
N ARG A 387 13.79 0.78 -7.25
CA ARG A 387 13.69 1.77 -8.33
C ARG A 387 15.05 2.04 -8.98
N ARG A 388 16.10 2.20 -8.16
CA ARG A 388 17.46 2.50 -8.62
C ARG A 388 18.03 1.35 -9.46
N ILE A 389 17.98 0.11 -8.96
CA ILE A 389 18.53 -1.04 -9.70
C ILE A 389 17.74 -1.31 -10.99
N ALA A 390 16.42 -1.11 -10.99
CA ALA A 390 15.61 -1.22 -12.20
C ALA A 390 16.00 -0.15 -13.25
N ALA A 391 16.36 1.06 -12.83
CA ALA A 391 16.90 2.09 -13.71
C ALA A 391 18.26 1.70 -14.31
N GLU A 392 19.16 1.17 -13.47
CA GLU A 392 20.48 0.71 -13.88
C GLU A 392 20.41 -0.46 -14.89
N LEU A 393 19.43 -1.36 -14.75
CA LEU A 393 19.32 -2.56 -15.57
C LEU A 393 18.37 -2.44 -16.78
N ARG A 394 17.26 -1.69 -16.65
CA ARG A 394 16.12 -1.72 -17.60
C ARG A 394 15.36 -0.39 -17.70
N ASP A 395 16.05 0.74 -17.55
CA ASP A 395 15.44 2.09 -17.66
C ASP A 395 14.19 2.29 -16.77
N GLY A 396 14.21 1.64 -15.60
CA GLY A 396 13.18 1.73 -14.57
C GLY A 396 12.06 0.70 -14.69
N SER A 397 12.10 -0.17 -15.71
CA SER A 397 11.10 -1.22 -15.90
C SER A 397 11.29 -2.37 -14.91
N PRO A 398 10.21 -2.86 -14.26
CA PRO A 398 10.30 -3.99 -13.35
C PRO A 398 10.69 -5.29 -14.09
N PRO A 399 11.32 -6.26 -13.41
CA PRO A 399 11.76 -7.51 -14.04
C PRO A 399 10.60 -8.45 -14.39
N LEU A 400 9.43 -8.31 -13.74
CA LEU A 400 8.22 -9.09 -14.00
C LEU A 400 7.15 -8.21 -14.67
N GLN A 401 6.44 -8.76 -15.64
CA GLN A 401 5.34 -8.09 -16.32
C GLN A 401 4.00 -8.49 -15.70
N ILE A 402 3.42 -7.61 -14.90
CA ILE A 402 2.11 -7.83 -14.26
C ILE A 402 1.01 -7.18 -15.10
N GLN A 403 -0.05 -7.93 -15.37
CA GLN A 403 -1.27 -7.40 -15.97
C GLN A 403 -2.10 -6.70 -14.89
N SER A 404 -1.96 -5.38 -14.77
CA SER A 404 -2.77 -4.56 -13.85
C SER A 404 -4.08 -4.13 -14.49
N ASP A 405 -5.15 -4.15 -13.70
CA ASP A 405 -6.45 -3.53 -13.97
C ASP A 405 -6.65 -2.21 -13.19
N GLY A 406 -5.61 -1.75 -12.50
CA GLY A 406 -5.67 -0.56 -11.64
C GLY A 406 -6.27 -0.81 -10.25
N THR A 407 -6.32 -2.06 -9.76
CA THR A 407 -6.88 -2.37 -8.42
C THR A 407 -5.90 -2.99 -7.41
N VAL A 408 -4.77 -3.58 -7.84
CA VAL A 408 -3.80 -4.25 -6.94
C VAL A 408 -2.38 -3.72 -7.08
N PHE A 409 -1.96 -3.40 -8.32
CA PHE A 409 -0.60 -3.02 -8.68
C PHE A 409 -0.56 -1.72 -9.47
#